data_AF-A0A3L7TCZ0-F1
#
_entry.id   AF-A0A3L7TCZ0-F1
#
_cell.length_a   1.000
_cell.length_b   1.000
_cell.length_c   1.000
_cell.angle_alpha   90.00
_cell.angle_beta   90.00
_cell.angle_gamma   90.00
#
_symmetry.space_group_name_H-M   'P 1'
#
loop_
_entity.id
_entity.type
_entity.pdbx_description
1 polymer ?
#
loop_
_entity_poly.entity_id
_entity_poly.type
_entity_poly.pdbx_seq_one_letter_code
_entity_poly.pdbx_strand_id
1 'polypeptide(L)'
;MASSDCANARVANYSPYMIYRILRAINNVYGTIALFGFIAAFFIALAFTVIYPLVPILLIFSSIFLVVAVRLGYLALHAAERAVARRSLHRGVCPWCAGICHARQVTDKTVHACSGCSARYCSTGAQFIEHESVDSHYAAATHE
;
A
#
# COMPACT_ATOMS: atom_id res chain seq x y z
N MET A 1 -5.13 -5.71 36.62
CA MET A 1 -3.97 -6.18 35.83
C MET A 1 -4.22 -7.48 35.03
N ALA A 2 -5.37 -8.16 35.15
CA ALA A 2 -5.63 -9.42 34.42
C ALA A 2 -6.25 -9.30 33.01
N SER A 3 -6.45 -8.10 32.47
CA SER A 3 -7.13 -7.91 31.16
C SER A 3 -6.21 -7.83 29.95
N SER A 4 -4.89 -7.69 30.14
CA SER A 4 -3.90 -7.67 29.05
C SER A 4 -3.70 -9.05 28.42
N ASP A 5 -3.82 -10.11 29.22
CA ASP A 5 -3.37 -11.45 28.82
C ASP A 5 -4.41 -12.17 27.95
N CYS A 6 -5.71 -11.94 28.19
CA CYS A 6 -6.78 -12.42 27.31
C CYS A 6 -6.84 -11.68 25.96
N ALA A 7 -6.36 -10.43 25.91
CA ALA A 7 -6.23 -9.70 24.65
C ALA A 7 -5.08 -10.26 23.81
N ASN A 8 -3.92 -10.53 24.42
CA ASN A 8 -2.75 -11.12 23.78
C ASN A 8 -3.01 -12.54 23.21
N ALA A 9 -3.78 -13.38 23.90
CA ALA A 9 -4.10 -14.73 23.42
C ALA A 9 -4.89 -14.76 22.10
N ARG A 10 -5.67 -13.71 21.78
CA ARG A 10 -6.40 -13.59 20.49
C ARG A 10 -5.52 -13.12 19.32
N VAL A 11 -4.40 -12.49 19.60
CA VAL A 11 -3.45 -11.99 18.59
C VAL A 11 -2.59 -13.12 18.01
N ALA A 12 -2.35 -14.17 18.80
CA ALA A 12 -1.43 -15.27 18.46
C ALA A 12 -1.84 -16.12 17.25
N ASN A 13 -3.12 -16.08 16.81
CA ASN A 13 -3.62 -16.84 15.66
C ASN A 13 -3.88 -15.98 14.40
N TYR A 14 -3.26 -14.80 14.31
CA TYR A 14 -3.61 -13.83 13.28
C TYR A 14 -2.69 -13.88 12.05
N SER A 15 -2.80 -14.93 11.20
CA SER A 15 -2.19 -15.03 9.84
C SER A 15 -2.21 -13.77 8.94
N PRO A 16 -3.20 -12.85 9.02
CA PRO A 16 -3.25 -11.67 8.14
C PRO A 16 -2.09 -10.68 8.29
N TYR A 17 -1.33 -10.72 9.39
CA TYR A 17 -0.14 -9.88 9.59
C TYR A 17 0.96 -10.14 8.54
N MET A 18 1.29 -11.41 8.31
CA MET A 18 2.31 -11.83 7.34
C MET A 18 1.85 -11.51 5.94
N ILE A 19 0.56 -11.76 5.66
CA ILE A 19 -0.07 -11.43 4.37
C ILE A 19 0.04 -9.92 4.11
N TYR A 20 -0.31 -9.07 5.08
CA TYR A 20 -0.22 -7.61 4.91
C TYR A 20 1.22 -7.14 4.69
N ARG A 21 2.20 -7.69 5.43
CA ARG A 21 3.63 -7.37 5.23
C ARG A 21 4.12 -7.79 3.85
N ILE A 22 3.74 -8.98 3.38
CA ILE A 22 4.10 -9.48 2.05
C ILE A 22 3.47 -8.61 0.97
N LEU A 23 2.18 -8.29 1.07
CA LEU A 23 1.50 -7.42 0.10
C LEU A 23 2.18 -6.06 0.02
N ARG A 24 2.49 -5.45 1.17
CA ARG A 24 3.19 -4.16 1.23
C ARG A 24 4.60 -4.22 0.67
N ALA A 25 5.32 -5.32 0.93
CA ALA A 25 6.64 -5.54 0.34
C ALA A 25 6.56 -5.68 -1.18
N ILE A 26 5.60 -6.45 -1.69
CA ILE A 26 5.36 -6.59 -3.13
C ILE A 26 5.01 -5.23 -3.73
N ASN A 27 4.11 -4.46 -3.12
CA ASN A 27 3.66 -3.17 -3.63
C ASN A 27 4.83 -2.16 -3.72
N ASN A 28 5.76 -2.19 -2.75
CA ASN A 28 6.95 -1.34 -2.77
C ASN A 28 7.92 -1.69 -3.91
N VAL A 29 8.05 -2.98 -4.25
CA VAL A 29 8.98 -3.45 -5.28
C VAL A 29 8.33 -3.53 -6.67
N TYR A 30 7.00 -3.53 -6.73
CA TYR A 30 6.21 -3.68 -7.96
C TYR A 30 6.56 -2.61 -9.01
N GLY A 31 6.67 -1.34 -8.59
CA GLY A 31 7.04 -0.25 -9.48
C GLY A 31 8.44 -0.44 -10.09
N THR A 32 9.40 -0.86 -9.26
CA THR A 32 10.77 -1.13 -9.69
C THR A 32 10.84 -2.30 -10.67
N ILE A 33 10.15 -3.41 -10.38
CA ILE A 33 10.09 -4.58 -11.27
C ILE A 33 9.46 -4.22 -12.61
N ALA A 34 8.35 -3.48 -12.60
CA ALA A 34 7.67 -3.06 -13.83
C ALA A 34 8.59 -2.19 -14.70
N LEU A 35 9.32 -1.24 -14.10
CA LEU A 35 10.28 -0.40 -14.79
C LEU A 35 11.41 -1.22 -15.45
N PHE A 36 12.04 -2.12 -14.71
CA PHE A 36 13.07 -3.00 -15.28
C PHE A 36 12.52 -3.95 -16.36
N GLY A 37 11.28 -4.42 -16.20
CA GLY A 37 10.59 -5.20 -17.22
C GLY A 37 10.41 -4.43 -18.53
N PHE A 38 10.00 -3.16 -18.47
CA PHE A 38 9.91 -2.31 -19.66
C PHE A 38 11.26 -2.06 -20.31
N ILE A 39 12.30 -1.79 -19.51
CA ILE A 39 13.66 -1.60 -20.02
C ILE A 39 14.16 -2.86 -20.75
N ALA A 40 13.97 -4.04 -20.15
CA ALA A 40 14.35 -5.29 -20.78
C ALA A 40 13.57 -5.55 -22.08
N ALA A 41 12.25 -5.30 -22.08
CA ALA A 41 11.41 -5.44 -23.27
C ALA A 41 11.86 -4.50 -24.41
N PHE A 42 12.32 -3.29 -24.09
CA PHE A 42 12.87 -2.36 -25.06
C PHE A 42 14.16 -2.90 -25.71
N PHE A 43 15.10 -3.43 -24.93
CA PHE A 43 16.32 -4.03 -25.49
C PHE A 43 16.04 -5.27 -26.33
N ILE A 44 15.07 -6.09 -25.92
CA ILE A 44 14.60 -7.23 -26.68
C ILE A 44 14.02 -6.76 -28.02
N ALA A 45 13.14 -5.75 -28.00
CA ALA A 45 12.58 -5.16 -29.22
C ALA A 45 13.69 -4.68 -30.15
N LEU A 46 14.66 -3.95 -29.61
CA LEU A 46 15.79 -3.40 -30.37
C LEU A 46 16.65 -4.50 -30.99
N ALA A 47 16.99 -5.56 -30.25
CA ALA A 47 17.73 -6.70 -30.79
C ALA A 47 16.97 -7.38 -31.95
N PHE A 48 15.65 -7.53 -31.83
CA PHE A 48 14.83 -8.16 -32.86
C PHE A 48 14.53 -7.27 -34.06
N THR A 49 14.56 -5.93 -33.94
CA THR A 49 14.39 -5.03 -35.10
C THR A 49 15.42 -5.29 -36.20
N VAL A 50 16.63 -5.70 -35.84
CA VAL A 50 17.72 -5.98 -36.80
C VAL A 50 17.52 -7.31 -37.52
N ILE A 51 16.93 -8.32 -36.87
CA ILE A 51 16.82 -9.68 -37.40
C ILE A 51 15.47 -9.91 -38.09
N TYR A 52 14.36 -9.48 -37.47
CA TYR A 52 13.00 -9.71 -37.94
C TYR A 52 12.09 -8.49 -37.68
N PRO A 53 11.77 -7.69 -38.71
CA PRO A 53 10.96 -6.47 -38.54
C PRO A 53 9.51 -6.72 -38.12
N LEU A 54 9.04 -7.98 -38.14
CA LEU A 54 7.71 -8.37 -37.66
C LEU A 54 7.61 -8.38 -36.12
N VAL A 55 8.68 -8.75 -35.43
CA VAL A 55 8.69 -8.89 -33.96
C VAL A 55 8.46 -7.55 -33.23
N PRO A 56 9.09 -6.42 -33.65
CA PRO A 56 8.82 -5.10 -33.08
C PRO A 56 7.34 -4.71 -33.14
N ILE A 57 6.64 -5.04 -34.23
CA ILE A 57 5.21 -4.73 -34.39
C ILE A 57 4.40 -5.44 -33.29
N LEU A 58 4.63 -6.74 -33.08
CA LEU A 58 3.97 -7.50 -32.02
C LEU A 58 4.32 -6.98 -30.62
N LEU A 59 5.57 -6.53 -30.41
CA LEU A 59 6.01 -5.92 -29.15
C LEU A 59 5.33 -4.57 -28.88
N ILE A 60 5.11 -3.76 -29.91
CA ILE A 60 4.36 -2.50 -29.78
C ILE A 60 2.92 -2.82 -29.36
N PHE A 61 2.25 -3.77 -30.02
CA PHE A 61 0.89 -4.17 -29.63
C PHE A 61 0.85 -4.72 -28.20
N SER A 62 1.78 -5.59 -27.81
CA SER A 62 1.81 -6.17 -26.47
C SER A 62 2.13 -5.12 -25.39
N SER A 63 2.91 -4.09 -25.70
CA SER A 63 3.25 -3.02 -24.74
C SER A 63 2.01 -2.30 -24.20
N ILE A 64 1.00 -2.07 -25.04
CA ILE A 64 -0.25 -1.42 -24.65
C ILE A 64 -0.99 -2.29 -23.62
N PHE A 65 -1.11 -3.59 -23.91
CA PHE A 65 -1.74 -4.54 -22.99
C PHE A 65 -0.95 -4.67 -21.69
N LEU A 66 0.38 -4.61 -21.75
CA LEU A 66 1.25 -4.72 -20.58
C LEU A 66 1.06 -3.52 -19.64
N VAL A 67 0.96 -2.29 -20.17
CA VAL A 67 0.64 -1.10 -19.36
C VAL A 67 -0.70 -1.26 -18.65
N VAL A 68 -1.74 -1.70 -19.36
CA VAL A 68 -3.07 -1.91 -18.77
C VAL A 68 -3.04 -3.00 -17.70
N ALA A 69 -2.38 -4.12 -17.97
CA ALA A 69 -2.23 -5.22 -17.03
C ALA A 69 -1.47 -4.79 -15.77
N VAL A 70 -0.38 -4.04 -15.90
CA VAL A 70 0.39 -3.49 -14.78
C VAL A 70 -0.49 -2.54 -13.95
N ARG A 71 -1.28 -1.68 -14.60
CA ARG A 71 -2.18 -0.75 -13.90
C ARG A 71 -3.28 -1.48 -13.13
N LEU A 72 -3.89 -2.49 -13.74
CA LEU A 72 -4.89 -3.33 -13.09
C LEU A 72 -4.29 -4.11 -11.91
N GLY A 73 -3.07 -4.65 -12.08
CA GLY A 73 -2.33 -5.32 -11.02
C GLY A 73 -2.07 -4.41 -9.82
N TYR A 74 -1.61 -3.18 -10.07
CA TYR A 74 -1.41 -2.18 -9.02
C TYR A 74 -2.71 -1.85 -8.27
N LEU A 75 -3.82 -1.65 -9.00
CA LEU A 75 -5.12 -1.38 -8.39
C LEU A 75 -5.62 -2.56 -7.55
N ALA A 76 -5.48 -3.78 -8.07
CA ALA A 76 -5.88 -5.00 -7.38
C ALA A 76 -5.07 -5.20 -6.09
N LEU A 77 -3.76 -4.94 -6.14
CA LEU A 77 -2.88 -5.05 -4.97
C LEU A 77 -3.26 -4.03 -3.88
N HIS A 78 -3.51 -2.77 -4.27
CA HIS A 78 -4.01 -1.73 -3.36
C HIS A 78 -5.38 -2.07 -2.78
N ALA A 79 -6.28 -2.60 -3.59
CA ALA A 79 -7.59 -3.03 -3.13
C ALA A 79 -7.48 -4.18 -2.12
N ALA A 80 -6.60 -5.15 -2.38
CA ALA A 80 -6.32 -6.26 -1.48
C ALA A 80 -5.72 -5.78 -0.15
N GLU A 81 -4.73 -4.88 -0.19
CA GLU A 81 -4.16 -4.26 1.02
C GLU A 81 -5.25 -3.57 1.85
N ARG A 82 -6.11 -2.75 1.22
CA ARG A 82 -7.21 -2.07 1.90
C ARG A 82 -8.22 -3.05 2.47
N ALA A 83 -8.55 -4.13 1.76
CA ALA A 83 -9.48 -5.15 2.25
C ALA A 83 -8.94 -5.87 3.48
N VAL A 84 -7.65 -6.24 3.48
CA VAL A 84 -6.98 -6.88 4.63
C VAL A 84 -6.87 -5.90 5.81
N ALA A 85 -6.52 -4.64 5.55
CA ALA A 85 -6.46 -3.59 6.57
C ALA A 85 -7.84 -3.32 7.18
N ARG A 86 -8.91 -3.23 6.39
CA ARG A 86 -10.28 -3.07 6.91
C ARG A 86 -10.70 -4.23 7.81
N ARG A 87 -10.43 -5.47 7.40
CA ARG A 87 -10.79 -6.67 8.19
C ARG A 87 -10.08 -6.71 9.54
N SER A 88 -8.81 -6.30 9.59
CA SER A 88 -8.05 -6.22 10.86
C SER A 88 -8.51 -5.06 11.74
N LEU A 89 -8.77 -3.90 11.16
CA LEU A 89 -9.29 -2.74 11.89
C LEU A 89 -10.69 -2.99 12.47
N HIS A 90 -11.57 -3.70 11.75
CA HIS A 90 -12.88 -4.11 12.27
C HIS A 90 -12.76 -5.06 13.48
N ARG A 91 -11.64 -5.77 13.61
CA ARG A 91 -11.33 -6.61 14.78
C ARG A 91 -10.62 -5.83 15.89
N GLY A 92 -10.39 -4.53 15.73
CA GLY A 92 -9.67 -3.69 16.68
C GLY A 92 -8.16 -3.94 16.72
N VAL A 93 -7.60 -4.56 15.68
CA VAL A 93 -6.20 -5.02 15.63
C VAL A 93 -5.45 -4.30 14.51
N CYS A 94 -4.19 -3.96 14.76
CA CYS A 94 -3.33 -3.32 13.76
C CYS A 94 -2.92 -4.30 12.65
N PRO A 95 -3.08 -3.95 11.36
CA PRO A 95 -2.62 -4.81 10.25
C PRO A 95 -1.10 -5.01 10.22
N TRP A 96 -0.31 -4.10 10.80
CA TRP A 96 1.15 -4.15 10.77
C TRP A 96 1.74 -5.00 11.91
N CYS A 97 1.47 -4.63 13.15
CA CYS A 97 2.10 -5.24 14.33
C CYS A 97 1.14 -6.12 15.14
N ALA A 98 -0.12 -6.24 14.72
CA ALA A 98 -1.17 -6.94 15.44
C ALA A 98 -1.45 -6.40 16.87
N GLY A 99 -0.93 -5.21 17.21
CA GLY A 99 -1.26 -4.52 18.45
C GLY A 99 -2.70 -4.01 18.47
N ILE A 100 -3.20 -3.69 19.67
CA ILE A 100 -4.55 -3.13 19.85
C ILE A 100 -4.62 -1.74 19.19
N CYS A 101 -5.67 -1.52 18.40
CA CYS A 101 -5.97 -0.23 17.78
C CYS A 101 -7.08 0.47 18.56
N HIS A 102 -6.80 1.70 19.00
CA HIS A 102 -7.82 2.56 19.58
C HIS A 102 -8.40 3.44 18.48
N ALA A 103 -9.73 3.43 18.36
CA ALA A 103 -10.44 4.35 17.49
C ALA A 103 -10.49 5.72 18.18
N ARG A 104 -9.97 6.74 17.52
CA ARG A 104 -10.11 8.14 17.92
C ARG A 104 -10.84 8.87 16.79
N GLN A 105 -11.92 9.57 17.13
CA GLN A 105 -12.50 10.53 16.19
C GLN A 105 -11.61 11.77 16.15
N VAL A 106 -11.15 12.13 14.95
CA VAL A 106 -10.46 13.40 14.69
C VAL A 106 -11.34 14.17 13.73
N THR A 107 -11.95 15.23 14.24
CA THR A 107 -12.96 16.04 13.53
C THR A 107 -14.11 15.16 13.02
N ASP A 108 -14.12 14.84 11.71
CA ASP A 108 -15.20 14.15 11.01
C ASP A 108 -14.78 12.75 10.49
N LYS A 109 -13.57 12.29 10.84
CA LYS A 109 -13.03 11.01 10.40
C LYS A 109 -12.63 10.13 11.58
N THR A 110 -13.02 8.86 11.54
CA THR A 110 -12.58 7.83 12.48
C THR A 110 -11.17 7.36 12.10
N VAL A 111 -10.20 7.70 12.95
CA VAL A 111 -8.80 7.31 12.79
C VAL A 111 -8.47 6.27 13.84
N HIS A 112 -8.00 5.11 13.40
CA HIS A 112 -7.51 4.06 14.27
C HIS A 112 -6.01 4.23 14.47
N ALA A 113 -5.61 4.56 15.69
CA ALA A 113 -4.20 4.65 16.07
C ALA A 113 -3.78 3.37 16.80
N CYS A 114 -2.72 2.73 16.33
CA CYS A 114 -2.13 1.60 17.03
C CYS A 114 -1.21 2.08 18.15
N SER A 115 -1.37 1.55 19.36
CA SER A 115 -0.47 1.85 20.49
C SER A 115 0.91 1.21 20.36
N GLY A 116 1.04 0.12 19.60
CA GLY A 116 2.29 -0.63 19.47
C GLY A 116 3.25 -0.08 18.41
N CYS A 117 2.75 0.24 17.21
CA CYS A 117 3.60 0.72 16.10
C CYS A 117 3.38 2.20 15.75
N SER A 118 2.51 2.91 16.47
CA SER A 118 2.10 4.30 16.20
C SER A 118 1.47 4.57 14.82
N ALA A 119 1.31 3.54 13.97
CA ALA A 119 0.67 3.69 12.67
C ALA A 119 -0.80 4.10 12.83
N ARG A 120 -1.22 5.06 12.00
CA ARG A 120 -2.59 5.57 11.94
C ARG A 120 -3.27 5.11 10.66
N TYR A 121 -4.50 4.65 10.78
CA TYR A 121 -5.30 4.17 9.66
C TYR A 121 -6.69 4.82 9.67
N CYS A 122 -7.20 5.15 8.50
CA CYS A 122 -8.61 5.53 8.34
C CYS A 122 -9.51 4.28 8.46
N SER A 123 -10.79 4.48 8.75
CA SER A 123 -11.83 3.43 8.66
C SER A 123 -11.90 2.74 7.29
N THR A 124 -11.45 3.42 6.23
CA THR A 124 -11.32 2.89 4.88
C THR A 124 -10.15 1.92 4.70
N GLY A 125 -9.33 1.68 5.73
CA GLY A 125 -8.13 0.84 5.67
C GLY A 125 -6.93 1.51 4.99
N ALA A 126 -7.07 2.77 4.57
CA ALA A 126 -5.95 3.56 4.07
C ALA A 126 -5.07 4.05 5.23
N GLN A 127 -3.75 4.10 5.03
CA GLN A 127 -2.85 4.70 6.00
C GLN A 127 -3.12 6.21 6.07
N PHE A 128 -3.40 6.71 7.28
CA PHE A 128 -3.56 8.13 7.52
C PHE A 128 -2.17 8.73 7.70
N ILE A 129 -1.66 9.37 6.67
CA ILE A 129 -0.50 10.25 6.77
C ILE A 129 -1.08 11.59 7.20
N GLU A 130 -0.73 12.03 8.40
CA GLU A 130 -1.02 13.39 8.85
C GLU A 130 -0.28 14.31 7.90
N HIS A 131 -1.00 14.85 6.91
CA HIS A 131 -0.49 15.95 6.12
C HIS A 131 -0.35 17.10 7.11
N GLU A 132 0.87 17.28 7.61
CA GLU A 132 1.28 18.50 8.27
C GLU A 132 0.88 19.65 7.35
N SER A 133 -0.17 20.36 7.75
CA SER A 133 -0.70 21.50 7.04
C SER A 133 0.43 22.52 6.95
N VAL A 134 0.96 22.68 5.75
CA VAL A 134 1.92 23.72 5.36
C VAL A 134 1.37 25.14 5.64
N ASP A 135 0.10 25.25 6.01
CA ASP A 135 -0.58 26.48 6.41
C ASP A 135 -0.05 27.12 7.70
N SER A 136 0.66 26.38 8.57
CA SER A 136 1.25 26.95 9.79
C SER A 136 2.44 27.87 9.53
N HIS A 137 3.10 27.77 8.37
CA HIS A 137 4.23 28.64 8.02
C HIS A 137 3.81 29.97 7.37
N TYR A 138 2.57 30.11 6.88
CA TYR A 138 2.06 31.38 6.34
C TYR A 138 1.38 32.25 7.41
N ALA A 139 0.82 31.66 8.48
CA ALA A 139 0.24 32.42 9.60
C ALA A 139 1.28 33.20 10.44
N ALA A 140 2.57 32.82 10.36
CA ALA A 140 3.65 33.52 11.03
C ALA A 140 4.24 34.70 10.22
N ALA A 141 3.91 34.82 8.93
CA ALA A 141 4.47 35.84 8.03
C ALA A 141 3.53 37.05 7.81
N THR A 142 2.30 37.03 8.33
CA THR A 142 1.32 38.12 8.16
C THR A 142 1.18 39.03 9.39
N HIS A 143 2.16 39.01 10.29
CA HIS A 143 2.20 39.84 11.51
C HIS A 143 3.44 40.74 11.58
N GLU A 144 3.94 41.21 10.43
CA GLU A 144 4.97 42.27 10.36
C GLU A 144 4.46 43.48 9.58
#